data_AF-A0A957GP71-F1
#
_entry.id   AF-A0A957GP71-F1
#
_cell.length_a   1.000
_cell.length_b   1.000
_cell.length_c   1.000
_cell.angle_alpha   90.00
_cell.angle_beta   90.00
_cell.angle_gamma   90.00
#
_symmetry.space_group_name_H-M   'P 1'
#
loop_
_entity.id
_entity.type
_entity.pdbx_description
1 polymer ?
#
loop_
_entity_poly.entity_id
_entity_poly.type
_entity_poly.pdbx_seq_one_letter_code
_entity_poly.pdbx_strand_id
1 'polypeptide(L)'
;VRDDATAALKELIYWHTQANWLQSRFPDGVYTDVLGLCKVVSRADIAQHDDSLTPGRYVGVAPLELEDDEDFDQRIEEIHIELDVLNEEAAELATLIQTNLAELV
;
A
#
# COMPACT_ATOMS: atom_id res chain seq x y z
N VAL A 1 3.83 16.93 32.37
CA VAL A 1 3.01 15.87 33.02
C VAL A 1 2.07 15.18 32.05
N ARG A 2 1.06 15.86 31.46
CA ARG A 2 0.14 15.22 30.49
C ARG A 2 0.84 14.79 29.19
N ASP A 3 1.75 15.62 28.68
CA ASP A 3 2.45 15.33 27.43
C ASP A 3 3.48 14.20 27.64
N ASP A 4 4.16 14.18 28.78
CA ASP A 4 5.06 13.08 29.18
C ASP A 4 4.32 11.75 29.34
N ALA A 5 3.13 11.78 29.97
CA ALA A 5 2.28 10.60 30.10
C ALA A 5 1.78 10.10 28.75
N THR A 6 1.47 11.01 27.82
CA THR A 6 1.04 10.67 26.46
C THR A 6 2.19 10.06 25.65
N ALA A 7 3.40 10.60 25.78
CA ALA A 7 4.59 10.05 25.12
C ALA A 7 4.89 8.63 25.61
N ALA A 8 4.86 8.41 26.93
CA ALA A 8 5.06 7.09 27.52
C ALA A 8 4.01 6.07 27.05
N LEU A 9 2.74 6.49 26.95
CA LEU A 9 1.67 5.63 26.43
C LEU A 9 1.91 5.24 24.97
N LYS A 10 2.31 6.20 24.12
CA LYS A 10 2.62 5.94 22.70
C LYS A 10 3.77 4.95 22.54
N GLU A 11 4.81 5.08 23.36
CA GLU A 11 5.95 4.16 23.34
C GLU A 11 5.53 2.74 23.73
N LEU A 12 4.70 2.60 24.78
CA LEU A 12 4.17 1.29 25.19
C LEU A 12 3.29 0.66 24.10
N ILE A 13 2.39 1.45 23.50
CA ILE A 13 1.54 0.99 22.40
C ILE A 13 2.40 0.52 21.23
N TYR A 14 3.41 1.30 20.86
CA TYR A 14 4.32 0.94 19.77
C TYR A 14 4.95 -0.44 20.01
N TRP A 15 5.58 -0.65 21.17
CA TRP A 15 6.23 -1.93 21.46
C TRP A 15 5.25 -3.09 21.57
N HIS A 16 4.07 -2.87 22.14
CA HIS A 16 3.02 -3.88 22.19
C HIS A 16 2.59 -4.29 20.77
N THR A 17 2.33 -3.33 19.89
CA THR A 17 1.96 -3.58 18.50
C THR A 17 3.06 -4.32 17.75
N GLN A 18 4.34 -3.92 17.91
CA GLN A 18 5.46 -4.61 17.27
C GLN A 18 5.64 -6.05 17.79
N ALA A 19 5.51 -6.26 19.10
CA ALA A 19 5.59 -7.59 19.70
C ALA A 19 4.45 -8.49 19.22
N ASN A 20 3.22 -7.96 19.20
CA ASN A 20 2.05 -8.68 18.69
C ASN A 20 2.21 -9.03 17.20
N TRP A 21 2.69 -8.09 16.37
CA TRP A 21 2.95 -8.31 14.95
C TRP A 21 3.94 -9.45 14.70
N LEU A 22 5.01 -9.51 15.49
CA LEU A 22 6.03 -10.56 15.38
C LEU A 22 5.48 -11.91 15.85
N GLN A 23 4.82 -11.94 17.00
CA GLN A 23 4.28 -13.17 17.60
C GLN A 23 3.14 -13.78 16.76
N SER A 24 2.29 -12.96 16.13
CA SER A 24 1.21 -13.45 15.27
C SER A 24 1.73 -14.19 14.04
N ARG A 25 2.92 -13.81 13.54
CA ARG A 25 3.55 -14.42 12.36
C ARG A 25 4.52 -15.56 12.70
N PHE A 26 5.12 -15.52 13.89
CA PHE A 26 6.06 -16.52 14.39
C PHE A 26 5.63 -17.02 15.78
N PRO A 27 4.53 -17.78 15.89
CA PRO A 27 3.95 -18.17 17.17
C PRO A 27 4.88 -19.03 18.04
N ASP A 28 5.72 -19.84 17.38
CA ASP A 28 6.71 -20.70 18.04
C ASP A 28 8.06 -20.00 18.27
N GLY A 29 8.19 -18.72 17.88
CA GLY A 29 9.45 -17.96 17.98
C GLY A 29 10.59 -18.50 17.10
N VAL A 30 10.29 -19.42 16.19
CA VAL A 30 11.23 -19.97 15.21
C VAL A 30 10.90 -19.47 13.81
N TYR A 31 11.90 -19.45 12.95
CA TYR A 31 11.70 -19.07 11.56
C TYR A 31 10.76 -20.06 10.86
N THR A 32 9.79 -19.51 10.13
CA THR A 32 8.94 -20.23 9.19
C THR A 32 8.74 -19.35 7.95
N ASP A 33 8.49 -19.98 6.80
CA ASP A 33 8.09 -19.25 5.61
C ASP A 33 6.69 -18.64 5.85
N VAL A 34 6.55 -17.35 5.56
CA VAL A 34 5.31 -16.58 5.73
C VAL A 34 4.99 -15.89 4.40
N LEU A 35 3.83 -16.22 3.82
CA LEU A 35 3.36 -15.63 2.56
C LEU A 35 3.34 -14.10 2.64
N GLY A 36 3.84 -13.45 1.59
CA GLY A 36 3.96 -11.99 1.53
C GLY A 36 5.02 -11.37 2.45
N LEU A 37 5.74 -12.14 3.28
CA LEU A 37 6.74 -11.63 4.22
C LEU A 37 8.14 -12.21 4.00
N CYS A 38 8.31 -13.53 4.10
CA CYS A 38 9.62 -14.15 3.98
C CYS A 38 9.53 -15.60 3.51
N LYS A 39 10.58 -16.05 2.80
CA LYS A 39 10.72 -17.44 2.37
C LYS A 39 12.19 -17.82 2.21
N VAL A 40 12.57 -19.01 2.65
CA VAL A 40 13.88 -19.60 2.31
C VAL A 40 13.81 -20.24 0.93
N VAL A 41 14.74 -19.87 0.06
CA VAL A 41 14.86 -20.41 -1.30
C VAL A 41 16.26 -20.92 -1.59
N SER A 42 16.35 -21.96 -2.42
CA SER A 42 17.64 -22.54 -2.80
C SER A 42 18.33 -21.71 -3.88
N ARG A 43 19.66 -21.81 -3.98
CA ARG A 43 20.42 -21.20 -5.08
C ARG A 43 20.00 -21.75 -6.45
N ALA A 44 19.54 -23.00 -6.51
CA ALA A 44 19.05 -23.60 -7.75
C ALA A 44 17.72 -22.97 -8.19
N ASP A 45 16.85 -22.57 -7.26
CA ASP A 45 15.61 -21.85 -7.57
C ASP A 45 15.89 -20.42 -8.02
N ILE A 46 16.88 -19.77 -7.39
CA ILE A 46 17.33 -18.43 -7.79
C ILE A 46 17.89 -18.44 -9.23
N ALA A 47 18.70 -19.44 -9.56
CA ALA A 47 19.28 -19.58 -10.89
C ALA A 47 18.22 -19.83 -11.99
N GLN A 48 17.10 -20.49 -11.67
CA GLN A 48 15.96 -20.65 -12.59
C GLN A 48 15.22 -19.35 -12.88
N HIS A 49 15.52 -18.30 -12.11
CA HIS A 49 14.86 -17.00 -12.17
C HIS A 49 15.84 -15.88 -12.54
N ASP A 50 16.83 -16.21 -13.39
CA ASP A 50 17.84 -15.29 -13.91
C ASP A 50 18.63 -14.57 -12.80
N ASP A 51 18.87 -15.28 -11.69
CA ASP A 51 19.50 -14.75 -10.47
C ASP A 51 18.79 -13.53 -9.86
N SER A 52 17.52 -13.31 -10.20
CA SER A 52 16.71 -12.22 -9.68
C SER A 52 16.41 -12.45 -8.20
N LEU A 53 16.66 -11.45 -7.35
CA LEU A 53 16.35 -11.50 -5.91
C LEU A 53 15.05 -10.77 -5.55
N THR A 54 14.20 -10.46 -6.53
CA THR A 54 12.92 -9.77 -6.29
C THR A 54 12.02 -10.63 -5.40
N PRO A 55 11.67 -10.20 -4.17
CA PRO A 55 10.98 -11.05 -3.19
C PRO A 55 9.64 -11.61 -3.70
N GLY A 56 8.88 -10.82 -4.47
CA GLY A 56 7.58 -11.23 -5.01
C GLY A 56 7.63 -12.47 -5.91
N ARG A 57 8.80 -12.83 -6.43
CA ARG A 57 8.99 -14.04 -7.24
C ARG A 57 9.03 -15.33 -6.41
N TYR A 58 9.28 -15.21 -5.11
CA TYR A 58 9.51 -16.35 -4.21
C TYR A 58 8.51 -16.43 -3.07
N VAL A 59 8.23 -15.29 -2.45
CA VAL A 59 7.51 -15.17 -1.17
C VAL A 59 5.99 -15.29 -1.33
N GLY A 60 5.48 -15.12 -2.56
CA GLY A 60 4.05 -15.09 -2.83
C GLY A 60 3.36 -13.85 -2.25
N VAL A 61 2.03 -13.85 -2.24
CA VAL A 61 1.22 -12.74 -1.73
C VAL A 61 0.42 -13.27 -0.53
N ALA A 62 0.41 -12.51 0.56
CA ALA A 62 -0.46 -12.82 1.69
C ALA A 62 -1.92 -12.73 1.23
N PRO A 63 -2.84 -13.58 1.74
CA PRO A 63 -4.26 -13.30 1.58
C PRO A 63 -4.53 -11.88 2.08
N LEU A 64 -5.28 -11.09 1.31
CA LEU A 64 -5.76 -9.79 1.79
C LEU A 64 -6.62 -10.08 3.04
N GLU A 65 -6.13 -9.69 4.21
CA GLU A 65 -6.98 -9.59 5.39
C GLU A 65 -7.91 -8.41 5.14
N LEU A 66 -9.23 -8.66 5.18
CA LEU A 66 -10.33 -7.73 4.85
C LEU A 66 -10.41 -6.49 5.79
N GLU A 67 -9.36 -6.17 6.53
CA GLU A 67 -9.34 -5.06 7.48
C GLU A 67 -9.17 -3.68 6.80
N ASP A 68 -8.86 -3.65 5.49
CA ASP A 68 -8.53 -2.42 4.73
C ASP A 68 -9.54 -2.11 3.59
N ASP A 69 -10.64 -2.86 3.49
CA ASP A 69 -11.61 -2.70 2.40
C ASP A 69 -12.38 -1.37 2.52
N GLU A 70 -12.64 -0.88 3.73
CA GLU A 70 -13.32 0.40 3.95
C GLU A 70 -12.46 1.60 3.51
N ASP A 71 -11.15 1.59 3.80
CA ASP A 71 -10.21 2.63 3.37
C ASP A 71 -9.99 2.59 1.85
N PHE A 72 -10.01 1.39 1.24
CA PHE A 72 -9.89 1.23 -0.21
C PHE A 72 -11.11 1.76 -0.96
N ASP A 73 -12.32 1.35 -0.57
CA ASP A 73 -13.56 1.76 -1.23
C ASP A 73 -13.76 3.27 -1.12
N GLN A 74 -13.52 3.84 0.08
CA GLN A 74 -13.55 5.28 0.28
C GLN A 74 -12.53 6.00 -0.62
N ARG A 75 -11.30 5.48 -0.71
CA ARG A 75 -10.26 6.10 -1.54
C ARG A 75 -10.59 6.04 -3.03
N ILE A 76 -11.20 4.96 -3.49
CA ILE A 76 -11.65 4.82 -4.88
C ILE A 76 -12.79 5.80 -5.19
N GLU A 77 -13.75 5.97 -4.28
CA GLU A 77 -14.82 6.96 -4.43
C GLU A 77 -14.27 8.39 -4.50
N GLU A 78 -13.33 8.75 -3.62
CA GLU A 78 -12.63 10.04 -3.66
C GLU A 78 -11.93 10.29 -4.99
N ILE A 79 -11.18 9.30 -5.49
CA ILE A 79 -10.46 9.39 -6.77
C ILE A 79 -11.45 9.54 -7.94
N HIS A 80 -12.59 8.84 -7.90
CA HIS A 80 -13.61 8.94 -8.94
C HIS A 80 -14.22 10.35 -9.00
N ILE A 81 -14.54 10.93 -7.85
CA ILE A 81 -15.07 12.30 -7.77
C ILE A 81 -14.04 13.31 -8.29
N GLU A 82 -12.77 13.17 -7.89
CA GLU A 82 -11.69 14.04 -8.36
C GLU A 82 -11.50 13.95 -9.89
N LEU A 83 -11.58 12.73 -10.44
CA LEU A 83 -11.47 12.51 -11.89
C LEU A 83 -12.61 13.15 -12.67
N ASP A 84 -13.84 13.09 -12.16
CA ASP A 84 -15.00 13.70 -12.82
C ASP A 84 -14.86 15.23 -12.87
N VAL A 85 -14.42 15.86 -11.78
CA VAL A 85 -14.15 17.31 -11.75
C VAL A 85 -13.07 17.69 -12.77
N LEU A 86 -11.96 16.96 -12.82
CA LEU A 86 -10.89 17.23 -13.78
C LEU A 86 -11.34 17.08 -15.23
N ASN A 87 -12.25 16.14 -15.52
CA ASN A 87 -12.82 15.97 -16.86
C ASN A 87 -13.73 17.13 -17.26
N GLU A 88 -14.54 17.65 -16.33
CA GLU A 88 -15.35 18.85 -16.55
C GLU A 88 -14.46 20.07 -16.86
N GLU A 89 -13.44 20.33 -16.03
CA GLU A 89 -12.49 21.42 -16.25
C GLU A 89 -11.75 21.28 -17.59
N ALA A 90 -11.35 20.05 -17.96
CA ALA A 90 -10.71 19.79 -19.25
C ALA A 90 -11.64 20.09 -20.44
N ALA A 91 -12.94 19.76 -20.33
CA ALA A 91 -13.93 20.03 -21.37
C ALA A 91 -14.20 21.54 -21.52
N GLU A 92 -14.26 22.28 -20.41
CA GLU A 92 -14.37 23.74 -20.42
C GLU A 92 -13.17 24.40 -21.09
N LEU A 93 -11.97 23.99 -20.71
CA LEU A 93 -10.72 24.49 -21.31
C LEU A 93 -10.66 24.18 -22.80
N ALA A 94 -11.04 22.96 -23.22
CA ALA A 94 -11.08 22.59 -24.62
C ALA A 94 -12.05 23.48 -25.42
N THR A 95 -13.22 23.77 -24.88
CA THR A 95 -14.22 24.66 -25.50
C THR A 95 -13.71 26.09 -25.62
N LEU A 96 -13.05 26.60 -24.57
CA LEU A 96 -12.45 27.93 -24.58
C LEU A 96 -11.35 28.03 -25.64
N ILE A 97 -10.48 27.02 -25.74
CA ILE A 97 -9.44 26.96 -26.77
C ILE A 97 -10.05 26.99 -28.17
N GLN A 98 -11.11 26.21 -28.42
CA GLN A 98 -11.79 26.20 -29.72
C GLN A 98 -12.43 27.55 -30.06
N THR A 99 -13.08 28.20 -29.10
CA THR A 99 -13.67 29.54 -29.27
C THR A 99 -12.59 30.56 -29.64
N ASN A 100 -11.50 30.60 -28.86
CA ASN A 100 -10.40 31.54 -29.10
C ASN A 100 -9.73 31.31 -30.45
N LEU A 101 -9.59 30.05 -30.89
CA LEU A 101 -9.04 29.72 -32.21
C LEU A 101 -9.98 30.17 -33.35
N ALA A 102 -11.30 30.03 -33.17
CA ALA A 102 -12.29 30.46 -34.16
C ALA A 102 -12.32 31.99 -34.31
N GLU A 103 -12.05 32.76 -33.26
CA GLU A 103 -11.97 34.23 -33.32
C GLU A 103 -10.70 34.76 -34.01
N LEU A 104 -9.67 33.93 -34.15
CA LEU A 104 -8.39 34.29 -34.79
C LEU A 104 -8.37 34.08 -36.32
N VAL A 105 -9.37 33.37 -36.87
CA VAL A 105 -9.49 33.04 -38.30
C VAL A 105 -10.57 33.91 -38.95
#